data_AF-A0A3B9D305-F1
#
_entry.id   AF-A0A3B9D305-F1
#
_cell.length_a   1.000
_cell.length_b   1.000
_cell.length_c   1.000
_cell.angle_alpha   90.00
_cell.angle_beta   90.00
_cell.angle_gamma   90.00
#
_symmetry.space_group_name_H-M   'P 1'
#
loop_
_entity.id
_entity.type
_entity.pdbx_description
1 polymer ?
#
loop_
_entity_poly.entity_id
_entity_poly.type
_entity_poly.pdbx_seq_one_letter_code
_entity_poly.pdbx_strand_id
1 'polypeptide(L)'
;MNEPYEPPQSDPSSPPSAEAPESPIEATPKRWPVTLKILAGLSTVFAVVFGAAFAFPSAAEDLTSFGADMILMNAVLTAMPLMLLWILWVLFLSGWKWRSRFLTLFMIGATPWVFLQLFEPVLGGDATIVGWRPFWMDAPEVKRESVTPPPTGVDLTTESETDFPRFLGSNQNGVVSKSGPFSEENFENARELWKQPVGHGWSGFVARNGFAVTMEQREQFECVTCYEIETGKLQWVYEHEERHYDYLGKTGPRSTPLIANGLVYAMGANGNLVCLNGSDGSVAWQKDLNELLKIKLADNVDGDGVAVRKEAQSRLVWGRSGSPLIVNDTLFIPGGGSIGGAIHTLLAFDPTTGDLKWKGGKEMISYASPVVATVAGRQQILLTAESKAMGFDPTDGTVLWTFDRPGHTGQDANASQISVVGDDTVMTSKGYNDGGGELIRLEAKGDSIVPSSVWRNERAIKTKLTSPVLYQGHAYSFSNGFLECARLSDGKRIWKARGKFGHGQILLAGSQLLAHSEFGELYLVDAAPSGFRSHGKISTVEGICWNTLCLTGNRVIVRSNLEAACYELPTE
;
A
#
# COMPACT_ATOMS: atom_id res chain seq x y z
N MET A 1 -67.58 87.34 -61.70
CA MET A 1 -66.75 88.06 -62.69
C MET A 1 -65.36 87.47 -62.62
N ASN A 2 -65.01 86.74 -63.67
CA ASN A 2 -63.68 86.35 -64.16
C ASN A 2 -62.69 85.69 -63.19
N GLU A 3 -62.65 84.35 -63.22
CA GLU A 3 -61.37 83.62 -63.29
C GLU A 3 -60.67 83.93 -64.62
N PRO A 4 -59.33 83.79 -64.66
CA PRO A 4 -58.78 82.96 -65.74
C PRO A 4 -57.52 82.15 -65.37
N TYR A 5 -57.51 80.91 -65.88
CA TYR A 5 -56.52 80.33 -66.79
C TYR A 5 -55.16 79.81 -66.26
N GLU A 6 -54.88 78.56 -66.65
CA GLU A 6 -53.74 77.68 -66.35
C GLU A 6 -52.77 77.60 -67.57
N PRO A 7 -51.75 76.72 -67.59
CA PRO A 7 -50.29 76.86 -67.34
C PRO A 7 -49.45 77.13 -68.64
N PRO A 8 -48.09 77.08 -68.68
CA PRO A 8 -47.33 75.80 -68.82
C PRO A 8 -45.84 75.82 -68.34
N GLN A 9 -45.14 74.73 -68.69
CA GLN A 9 -43.82 74.18 -68.30
C GLN A 9 -42.51 74.94 -68.70
N SER A 10 -41.41 74.39 -68.14
CA SER A 10 -40.03 74.15 -68.68
C SER A 10 -38.87 75.14 -68.43
N ASP A 11 -37.88 74.66 -67.64
CA ASP A 11 -36.38 74.58 -67.78
C ASP A 11 -35.62 75.64 -68.64
N PRO A 12 -34.33 76.06 -68.40
CA PRO A 12 -33.16 75.18 -68.11
C PRO A 12 -31.89 75.74 -67.39
N SER A 13 -30.99 74.82 -66.98
CA SER A 13 -29.49 74.84 -67.04
C SER A 13 -28.68 75.97 -66.36
N SER A 14 -27.77 75.71 -65.39
CA SER A 14 -26.38 75.20 -65.56
C SER A 14 -25.63 75.10 -64.19
N PRO A 15 -24.46 74.39 -64.07
CA PRO A 15 -24.11 73.48 -62.95
C PRO A 15 -23.10 74.03 -61.91
N PRO A 16 -22.70 73.23 -60.89
CA PRO A 16 -21.31 72.73 -60.95
C PRO A 16 -21.01 71.33 -60.35
N SER A 17 -19.88 70.79 -60.84
CA SER A 17 -18.85 69.94 -60.21
C SER A 17 -19.18 68.53 -59.70
N ALA A 18 -18.50 67.57 -60.34
CA ALA A 18 -18.40 66.17 -59.99
C ALA A 18 -17.68 65.92 -58.65
N GLU A 19 -18.28 65.07 -57.81
CA GLU A 19 -17.63 64.44 -56.66
C GLU A 19 -17.23 62.99 -56.97
N ALA A 20 -16.06 62.62 -56.43
CA ALA A 20 -15.34 61.37 -56.59
C ALA A 20 -15.97 60.21 -55.77
N PRO A 21 -15.64 58.94 -56.05
CA PRO A 21 -16.37 57.79 -55.50
C PRO A 21 -16.07 57.55 -54.01
N GLU A 22 -17.12 57.23 -53.25
CA GLU A 22 -17.05 56.79 -51.85
C GLU A 22 -16.27 55.47 -51.70
N SER A 23 -15.42 55.43 -50.68
CA SER A 23 -14.60 54.29 -50.27
C SER A 23 -15.43 53.20 -49.57
N PRO A 24 -14.97 51.93 -49.54
CA PRO A 24 -15.70 50.86 -48.88
C PRO A 24 -15.65 51.01 -47.35
N ILE A 25 -16.80 50.87 -46.70
CA ILE A 25 -16.94 50.81 -45.24
C ILE A 25 -16.17 49.60 -44.70
N GLU A 26 -15.05 49.85 -44.02
CA GLU A 26 -14.34 48.84 -43.23
C GLU A 26 -15.24 48.33 -42.08
N ALA A 27 -15.65 47.07 -42.15
CA ALA A 27 -16.28 46.39 -41.03
C ALA A 27 -15.26 46.20 -39.89
N THR A 28 -15.37 47.01 -38.83
CA THR A 28 -14.55 46.84 -37.63
C THR A 28 -14.90 45.50 -36.94
N PRO A 29 -13.91 44.66 -36.60
CA PRO A 29 -14.17 43.38 -35.94
C PRO A 29 -14.76 43.64 -34.56
N LYS A 30 -15.96 43.07 -34.32
CA LYS A 30 -16.71 43.17 -33.06
C LYS A 30 -15.81 42.70 -31.91
N ARG A 31 -15.22 43.64 -31.15
CA ARG A 31 -14.37 43.32 -29.99
C ARG A 31 -15.22 42.58 -28.97
N TRP A 32 -14.88 41.31 -28.72
CA TRP A 32 -15.51 40.53 -27.67
C TRP A 32 -15.41 41.30 -26.35
N PRO A 33 -16.49 41.37 -25.55
CA PRO A 33 -16.46 42.09 -24.28
C PRO A 33 -15.35 41.52 -23.41
N VAL A 34 -14.65 42.39 -22.69
CA VAL A 34 -13.46 42.03 -21.88
C VAL A 34 -13.78 40.89 -20.90
N THR A 35 -15.03 40.82 -20.42
CA THR A 35 -15.55 39.72 -19.61
C THR A 35 -15.53 38.37 -20.31
N LEU A 36 -15.87 38.29 -21.60
CA LEU A 36 -15.79 37.04 -22.38
C LEU A 36 -14.33 36.61 -22.64
N LYS A 37 -13.40 37.57 -22.79
CA LYS A 37 -11.96 37.27 -22.94
C LYS A 37 -11.34 36.77 -21.64
N ILE A 38 -11.79 37.32 -20.50
CA ILE A 38 -11.41 36.89 -19.16
C ILE A 38 -11.98 35.49 -18.88
N LEU A 39 -13.26 35.25 -19.19
CA LEU A 39 -13.89 33.92 -19.08
C LEU A 39 -13.23 32.90 -19.99
N ALA A 40 -12.88 33.27 -21.23
CA ALA A 40 -12.15 32.38 -22.14
C ALA A 40 -10.75 32.05 -21.57
N GLY A 41 -9.97 33.04 -21.15
CA GLY A 41 -8.64 32.82 -20.56
C GLY A 41 -8.67 32.04 -19.25
N LEU A 42 -9.62 32.34 -18.35
CA LEU A 42 -9.85 31.56 -17.13
C LEU A 42 -10.33 30.15 -17.44
N SER A 43 -11.21 29.96 -18.44
CA SER A 43 -11.65 28.63 -18.86
C SER A 43 -10.53 27.82 -19.49
N THR A 44 -9.59 28.44 -20.20
CA THR A 44 -8.42 27.76 -20.78
C THR A 44 -7.40 27.43 -19.70
N VAL A 45 -7.11 28.34 -18.76
CA VAL A 45 -6.22 28.05 -17.63
C VAL A 45 -6.85 27.02 -16.69
N PHE A 46 -8.15 27.12 -16.43
CA PHE A 46 -8.91 26.10 -15.69
C PHE A 46 -8.90 24.78 -16.46
N ALA A 47 -9.19 24.74 -17.76
CA ALA A 47 -9.12 23.50 -18.54
C ALA A 47 -7.70 22.91 -18.62
N VAL A 48 -6.65 23.73 -18.59
CA VAL A 48 -5.25 23.26 -18.59
C VAL A 48 -4.80 22.78 -17.22
N VAL A 49 -5.12 23.52 -16.14
CA VAL A 49 -4.74 23.18 -14.76
C VAL A 49 -5.62 22.06 -14.22
N PHE A 50 -6.92 22.13 -14.44
CA PHE A 50 -7.91 21.13 -14.04
C PHE A 50 -7.89 19.93 -14.99
N GLY A 51 -7.68 20.14 -16.30
CA GLY A 51 -7.38 19.04 -17.22
C GLY A 51 -6.05 18.38 -16.91
N ALA A 52 -5.02 19.11 -16.46
CA ALA A 52 -3.82 18.47 -15.92
C ALA A 52 -4.13 17.74 -14.59
N ALA A 53 -4.95 18.28 -13.70
CA ALA A 53 -5.26 17.63 -12.42
C ALA A 53 -6.20 16.40 -12.54
N PHE A 54 -7.13 16.39 -13.51
CA PHE A 54 -8.12 15.32 -13.73
C PHE A 54 -7.81 14.40 -14.92
N ALA A 55 -7.10 14.89 -15.94
CA ALA A 55 -6.60 14.05 -17.02
C ALA A 55 -5.22 13.44 -16.71
N PHE A 56 -4.45 13.90 -15.72
CA PHE A 56 -3.25 13.13 -15.32
C PHE A 56 -3.59 11.78 -14.67
N PRO A 57 -4.62 11.60 -13.83
CA PRO A 57 -4.96 10.28 -13.29
C PRO A 57 -5.39 9.24 -14.36
N SER A 58 -5.95 9.71 -15.47
CA SER A 58 -6.43 8.85 -16.58
C SER A 58 -5.46 8.78 -17.77
N ALA A 59 -4.73 9.85 -18.11
CA ALA A 59 -3.68 9.81 -19.14
C ALA A 59 -2.32 9.31 -18.62
N ALA A 60 -2.11 9.25 -17.30
CA ALA A 60 -0.99 8.53 -16.70
C ALA A 60 -1.20 7.00 -16.66
N GLU A 61 -2.29 6.48 -17.24
CA GLU A 61 -2.54 5.04 -17.35
C GLU A 61 -1.43 4.30 -18.11
N ASP A 62 -0.69 4.99 -18.98
CA ASP A 62 0.42 4.43 -19.76
C ASP A 62 1.84 4.83 -19.28
N LEU A 63 1.97 5.80 -18.34
CA LEU A 63 3.26 6.42 -18.00
C LEU A 63 3.95 5.89 -16.73
N THR A 64 3.29 5.02 -15.96
CA THR A 64 3.70 4.64 -14.59
C THR A 64 4.86 3.65 -14.50
N SER A 65 5.55 3.32 -15.60
CA SER A 65 6.77 2.49 -15.55
C SER A 65 8.02 3.32 -15.87
N PHE A 66 8.83 3.65 -14.87
CA PHE A 66 10.15 4.32 -14.99
C PHE A 66 10.17 5.73 -15.63
N GLY A 67 9.05 6.23 -16.14
CA GLY A 67 8.95 7.52 -16.83
C GLY A 67 8.24 8.63 -16.04
N ALA A 68 7.61 8.33 -14.90
CA ALA A 68 6.84 9.33 -14.14
C ALA A 68 7.72 10.48 -13.65
N ASP A 69 8.91 10.21 -13.10
CA ASP A 69 9.82 11.26 -12.63
C ASP A 69 10.38 12.09 -13.78
N MET A 70 10.72 11.45 -14.91
CA MET A 70 11.26 12.16 -16.07
C MET A 70 10.18 12.96 -16.82
N ILE A 71 8.96 12.45 -16.89
CA ILE A 71 7.84 13.13 -17.55
C ILE A 71 7.25 14.20 -16.65
N LEU A 72 7.16 13.97 -15.34
CA LEU A 72 6.82 15.01 -14.36
C LEU A 72 7.91 16.08 -14.34
N MET A 73 9.19 15.71 -14.33
CA MET A 73 10.30 16.66 -14.43
C MET A 73 10.25 17.42 -15.75
N ASN A 74 10.00 16.78 -16.89
CA ASN A 74 9.84 17.46 -18.18
C ASN A 74 8.59 18.33 -18.22
N ALA A 75 7.48 17.90 -17.63
CA ALA A 75 6.26 18.68 -17.50
C ALA A 75 6.49 19.90 -16.60
N VAL A 76 7.23 19.77 -15.50
CA VAL A 76 7.61 20.88 -14.61
C VAL A 76 8.59 21.83 -15.32
N LEU A 77 9.62 21.28 -15.97
CA LEU A 77 10.62 22.04 -16.72
C LEU A 77 10.05 22.75 -17.95
N THR A 78 8.92 22.30 -18.50
CA THR A 78 8.21 22.96 -19.61
C THR A 78 7.11 23.90 -19.12
N ALA A 79 6.35 23.50 -18.10
CA ALA A 79 5.28 24.29 -17.51
C ALA A 79 5.81 25.52 -16.76
N MET A 80 6.95 25.42 -16.05
CA MET A 80 7.49 26.56 -15.31
C MET A 80 7.89 27.73 -16.24
N PRO A 81 8.65 27.53 -17.33
CA PRO A 81 8.92 28.60 -18.30
C PRO A 81 7.65 29.16 -18.95
N LEU A 82 6.68 28.32 -19.32
CA LEU A 82 5.42 28.79 -19.90
C LEU A 82 4.60 29.63 -18.91
N MET A 83 4.55 29.21 -17.64
CA MET A 83 3.91 29.95 -16.57
C MET A 83 4.63 31.28 -16.32
N LEU A 84 5.97 31.30 -16.34
CA LEU A 84 6.76 32.53 -16.22
C LEU A 84 6.52 33.48 -17.41
N LEU A 85 6.53 32.98 -18.64
CA LEU A 85 6.23 33.77 -19.84
C LEU A 85 4.82 34.35 -19.79
N TRP A 86 3.86 33.57 -19.29
CA TRP A 86 2.49 34.03 -19.12
C TRP A 86 2.35 35.08 -18.02
N ILE A 87 3.03 34.90 -16.87
CA ILE A 87 3.11 35.90 -15.80
C ILE A 87 3.74 37.20 -16.33
N LEU A 88 4.84 37.12 -17.07
CA LEU A 88 5.49 38.26 -17.71
C LEU A 88 4.56 38.95 -18.72
N TRP A 89 3.82 38.17 -19.52
CA TRP A 89 2.83 38.71 -20.43
C TRP A 89 1.71 39.44 -19.69
N VAL A 90 1.16 38.87 -18.61
CA VAL A 90 0.15 39.52 -17.76
C VAL A 90 0.69 40.82 -17.17
N LEU A 91 1.91 40.80 -16.63
CA LEU A 91 2.54 41.94 -15.99
C LEU A 91 2.88 43.08 -16.94
N PHE A 92 3.34 42.78 -18.16
CA PHE A 92 3.95 43.79 -19.04
C PHE A 92 3.22 43.99 -20.38
N LEU A 93 2.61 42.96 -20.96
CA LEU A 93 2.18 42.94 -22.36
C LEU A 93 0.65 42.81 -22.56
N SER A 94 -0.11 42.50 -21.51
CA SER A 94 -1.54 42.22 -21.58
C SER A 94 -2.42 43.42 -21.93
N GLY A 95 -1.91 44.66 -21.80
CA GLY A 95 -2.70 45.89 -21.91
C GLY A 95 -3.75 46.06 -20.81
N TRP A 96 -3.78 45.18 -19.80
CA TRP A 96 -4.77 45.22 -18.72
C TRP A 96 -4.48 46.34 -17.72
N LYS A 97 -5.51 46.83 -17.04
CA LYS A 97 -5.36 47.74 -15.91
C LYS A 97 -4.62 47.02 -14.76
N TRP A 98 -3.81 47.74 -14.00
CA TRP A 98 -2.99 47.18 -12.92
C TRP A 98 -3.80 46.33 -11.91
N ARG A 99 -5.02 46.79 -11.56
CA ARG A 99 -5.94 46.03 -10.67
C ARG A 99 -6.30 44.65 -11.24
N SER A 100 -6.54 44.54 -12.54
CA SER A 100 -6.88 43.27 -13.20
C SER A 100 -5.68 42.34 -13.31
N ARG A 101 -4.46 42.89 -13.51
CA ARG A 101 -3.21 42.11 -13.49
C ARG A 101 -2.99 41.50 -12.12
N PHE A 102 -3.07 42.32 -11.06
CA PHE A 102 -2.88 41.87 -9.69
C PHE A 102 -3.92 40.82 -9.28
N LEU A 103 -5.20 41.06 -9.57
CA LEU A 103 -6.26 40.10 -9.27
C LEU A 103 -6.03 38.75 -9.96
N THR A 104 -5.58 38.76 -11.21
CA THR A 104 -5.34 37.52 -11.98
C THR A 104 -4.17 36.73 -11.41
N LEU A 105 -3.04 37.40 -11.11
CA LEU A 105 -1.89 36.76 -10.48
C LEU A 105 -2.24 36.25 -9.07
N PHE A 106 -3.00 37.03 -8.32
CA PHE A 106 -3.51 36.64 -7.01
C PHE A 106 -4.39 35.39 -7.11
N MET A 107 -5.37 35.34 -8.01
CA MET A 107 -6.23 34.17 -8.18
C MET A 107 -5.45 32.92 -8.61
N ILE A 108 -4.42 33.06 -9.45
CA ILE A 108 -3.60 31.92 -9.90
C ILE A 108 -2.68 31.41 -8.80
N GLY A 109 -2.13 32.29 -7.97
CA GLY A 109 -1.38 31.85 -6.78
C GLY A 109 -2.30 31.28 -5.69
N ALA A 110 -3.45 31.93 -5.48
CA ALA A 110 -4.40 31.56 -4.45
C ALA A 110 -5.12 30.24 -4.76
N THR A 111 -5.39 29.90 -6.02
CA THR A 111 -6.15 28.68 -6.35
C THR A 111 -5.43 27.38 -5.95
N PRO A 112 -4.16 27.13 -6.33
CA PRO A 112 -3.41 25.98 -5.85
C PRO A 112 -3.19 26.01 -4.34
N TRP A 113 -2.97 27.19 -3.77
CA TRP A 113 -2.83 27.34 -2.32
C TRP A 113 -4.12 26.93 -1.60
N VAL A 114 -5.27 27.46 -2.00
CA VAL A 114 -6.60 27.09 -1.49
C VAL A 114 -6.86 25.60 -1.72
N PHE A 115 -6.52 25.04 -2.89
CA PHE A 115 -6.65 23.61 -3.13
C PHE A 115 -5.85 22.78 -2.11
N LEU A 116 -4.58 23.13 -1.84
CA LEU A 116 -3.76 22.45 -0.83
C LEU A 116 -4.22 22.71 0.62
N GLN A 117 -4.99 23.79 0.87
CA GLN A 117 -5.68 23.98 2.15
C GLN A 117 -6.97 23.16 2.24
N LEU A 118 -7.59 22.82 1.11
CA LEU A 118 -8.85 22.09 1.03
C LEU A 118 -8.67 20.58 0.86
N PHE A 119 -7.55 20.13 0.28
CA PHE A 119 -7.29 18.75 -0.08
C PHE A 119 -5.92 18.28 0.38
N GLU A 120 -5.90 17.09 0.96
CA GLU A 120 -4.72 16.37 1.38
C GLU A 120 -4.35 15.30 0.34
N PRO A 121 -3.05 15.08 0.07
CA PRO A 121 -2.63 14.01 -0.81
C PRO A 121 -2.79 12.64 -0.13
N VAL A 122 -3.42 11.70 -0.84
CA VAL A 122 -3.40 10.28 -0.49
C VAL A 122 -2.13 9.68 -1.08
N LEU A 123 -1.29 9.09 -0.22
CA LEU A 123 0.01 8.54 -0.60
C LEU A 123 -0.07 7.02 -0.74
N GLY A 124 0.43 6.47 -1.85
CA GLY A 124 0.66 5.04 -2.02
C GLY A 124 2.00 4.59 -1.43
N GLY A 125 2.33 3.31 -1.57
CA GLY A 125 3.52 2.70 -0.95
C GLY A 125 4.86 3.27 -1.43
N ASP A 126 4.89 3.97 -2.56
CA ASP A 126 6.06 4.73 -3.05
C ASP A 126 6.10 6.20 -2.60
N ALA A 127 5.25 6.59 -1.64
CA ALA A 127 5.03 7.99 -1.27
C ALA A 127 4.61 8.88 -2.46
N THR A 128 4.06 8.25 -3.50
CA THR A 128 3.48 8.91 -4.67
C THR A 128 2.04 9.31 -4.36
N ILE A 129 1.62 10.46 -4.89
CA ILE A 129 0.23 10.91 -4.76
C ILE A 129 -0.63 10.03 -5.66
N VAL A 130 -1.45 9.19 -5.04
CA VAL A 130 -2.40 8.29 -5.73
C VAL A 130 -3.82 8.86 -5.77
N GLY A 131 -4.08 9.90 -4.98
CA GLY A 131 -5.35 10.62 -4.97
C GLY A 131 -5.30 11.87 -4.11
N TRP A 132 -6.42 12.59 -4.08
CA TRP A 132 -6.63 13.77 -3.23
C TRP A 132 -7.91 13.59 -2.44
N ARG A 133 -7.84 13.85 -1.14
CA ARG A 133 -9.00 13.76 -0.23
C ARG A 133 -9.26 15.14 0.38
N PRO A 134 -10.50 15.62 0.43
CA PRO A 134 -10.82 16.84 1.18
C PRO A 134 -10.41 16.72 2.65
N PHE A 135 -9.78 17.72 3.25
CA PHE A 135 -9.32 17.63 4.65
C PHE A 135 -10.45 17.42 5.66
N TRP A 136 -11.68 17.85 5.31
CA TRP A 136 -12.86 17.72 6.16
C TRP A 136 -13.57 16.36 6.01
N MET A 137 -13.09 15.50 5.11
CA MET A 137 -13.52 14.10 5.09
C MET A 137 -12.64 13.32 6.06
N ASP A 138 -13.09 13.22 7.31
CA ASP A 138 -12.47 12.33 8.29
C ASP A 138 -12.38 10.92 7.70
N ALA A 139 -11.22 10.26 7.84
CA ALA A 139 -11.25 8.81 7.73
C ALA A 139 -12.15 8.34 8.89
N PRO A 140 -13.17 7.49 8.64
CA PRO A 140 -14.03 7.01 9.72
C PRO A 140 -13.16 6.31 10.77
N GLU A 141 -12.94 6.97 11.91
CA GLU A 141 -12.27 6.35 13.05
C GLU A 141 -13.28 5.40 13.70
N VAL A 142 -12.95 4.11 13.69
CA VAL A 142 -13.78 3.11 14.35
C VAL A 142 -13.67 3.32 15.85
N LYS A 143 -14.82 3.65 16.45
CA LYS A 143 -14.92 3.90 17.88
C LYS A 143 -14.65 2.63 18.67
N ARG A 144 -14.25 2.86 19.92
CA ARG A 144 -14.18 1.79 20.92
C ARG A 144 -15.54 1.11 21.06
N GLU A 145 -15.54 -0.22 21.10
CA GLU A 145 -16.76 -1.02 21.21
C GLU A 145 -16.63 -2.01 22.38
N SER A 146 -17.58 -1.98 23.30
CA SER A 146 -17.64 -2.97 24.38
C SER A 146 -18.37 -4.21 23.87
N VAL A 147 -17.64 -5.32 23.68
CA VAL A 147 -18.22 -6.60 23.28
C VAL A 147 -18.18 -7.59 24.44
N THR A 148 -19.31 -8.25 24.70
CA THR A 148 -19.34 -9.39 25.61
C THR A 148 -19.09 -10.66 24.80
N PRO A 149 -18.05 -11.45 25.13
CA PRO A 149 -17.79 -12.71 24.43
C PRO A 149 -18.99 -13.65 24.44
N PRO A 150 -19.17 -14.49 23.39
CA PRO A 150 -20.24 -15.46 23.37
C PRO A 150 -20.13 -16.43 24.56
N PRO A 151 -21.24 -16.84 25.21
CA PRO A 151 -21.21 -17.73 26.37
C PRO A 151 -20.52 -19.08 26.12
N THR A 152 -20.56 -19.55 24.87
CA THR A 152 -19.91 -20.79 24.42
C THR A 152 -18.42 -20.60 24.14
N GLY A 153 -17.93 -19.36 24.11
CA GLY A 153 -16.60 -19.02 23.61
C GLY A 153 -16.50 -19.15 22.09
N VAL A 154 -15.49 -18.49 21.53
CA VAL A 154 -15.02 -18.71 20.15
C VAL A 154 -14.17 -19.98 20.12
N ASP A 155 -14.35 -20.85 19.11
CA ASP A 155 -13.52 -22.04 18.96
C ASP A 155 -12.38 -21.81 17.97
N LEU A 156 -11.21 -21.45 18.50
CA LEU A 156 -9.93 -21.41 17.76
C LEU A 156 -9.05 -22.66 18.02
N THR A 157 -9.63 -23.72 18.62
CA THR A 157 -8.91 -24.97 18.91
C THR A 157 -9.08 -25.99 17.80
N THR A 158 -10.25 -26.05 17.17
CA THR A 158 -10.54 -26.97 16.06
C THR A 158 -9.75 -26.56 14.83
N GLU A 159 -8.89 -27.46 14.35
CA GLU A 159 -8.09 -27.25 13.15
C GLU A 159 -8.77 -27.81 11.90
N SER A 160 -8.58 -27.13 10.77
CA SER A 160 -9.04 -27.59 9.47
C SER A 160 -7.97 -27.44 8.39
N GLU A 161 -8.08 -28.21 7.31
CA GLU A 161 -7.19 -28.08 6.15
C GLU A 161 -7.32 -26.71 5.45
N THR A 162 -8.40 -25.98 5.72
CA THR A 162 -8.72 -24.66 5.16
C THR A 162 -8.34 -23.51 6.10
N ASP A 163 -7.67 -23.79 7.22
CA ASP A 163 -7.24 -22.75 8.15
C ASP A 163 -6.18 -21.84 7.53
N PHE A 164 -6.16 -20.59 8.00
CA PHE A 164 -5.15 -19.59 7.68
C PHE A 164 -4.57 -19.04 8.99
N PRO A 165 -3.86 -19.86 9.78
CA PRO A 165 -3.60 -19.57 11.19
C PRO A 165 -2.47 -18.55 11.41
N ARG A 166 -1.75 -18.15 10.37
CA ARG A 166 -0.57 -17.28 10.45
C ARG A 166 -0.35 -16.49 9.17
N PHE A 167 0.52 -15.48 9.27
CA PHE A 167 0.91 -14.63 8.14
C PHE A 167 1.32 -15.45 6.91
N LEU A 168 0.77 -15.10 5.75
CA LEU A 168 0.94 -15.81 4.47
C LEU A 168 0.50 -17.28 4.47
N GLY A 169 -0.42 -17.64 5.37
CA GLY A 169 -1.09 -18.93 5.44
C GLY A 169 -0.29 -20.00 6.19
N SER A 170 -0.82 -21.21 6.22
CA SER A 170 -0.29 -22.33 7.02
C SER A 170 1.18 -22.63 6.75
N ASN A 171 1.69 -22.37 5.54
CA ASN A 171 3.09 -22.61 5.16
C ASN A 171 3.97 -21.35 5.13
N GLN A 172 3.43 -20.17 5.47
CA GLN A 172 4.15 -18.88 5.50
C GLN A 172 4.84 -18.52 4.16
N ASN A 173 4.26 -18.93 3.05
CA ASN A 173 4.85 -18.72 1.72
C ASN A 173 3.82 -18.20 0.69
N GLY A 174 2.62 -17.85 1.15
CA GLY A 174 1.53 -17.33 0.32
C GLY A 174 0.87 -18.41 -0.54
N VAL A 175 1.18 -19.69 -0.32
CA VAL A 175 0.54 -20.83 -1.02
C VAL A 175 -0.51 -21.48 -0.13
N VAL A 176 -1.76 -21.48 -0.60
CA VAL A 176 -2.93 -22.06 0.06
C VAL A 176 -3.39 -23.29 -0.71
N SER A 177 -2.95 -24.47 -0.27
CA SER A 177 -3.07 -25.71 -1.06
C SER A 177 -4.47 -26.32 -1.12
N LYS A 178 -5.41 -25.87 -0.29
CA LYS A 178 -6.73 -26.49 -0.07
C LYS A 178 -7.89 -25.53 -0.36
N SER A 179 -7.62 -24.54 -1.21
CA SER A 179 -8.58 -23.57 -1.71
C SER A 179 -8.55 -23.56 -3.24
N GLY A 180 -9.72 -23.42 -3.86
CA GLY A 180 -9.89 -23.46 -5.31
C GLY A 180 -9.93 -24.89 -5.91
N PRO A 181 -9.98 -25.00 -7.26
CA PRO A 181 -9.96 -23.89 -8.21
C PRO A 181 -11.23 -23.02 -8.09
N PHE A 182 -11.04 -21.72 -8.32
CA PHE A 182 -12.12 -20.75 -8.43
C PHE A 182 -12.60 -20.69 -9.88
N SER A 183 -13.90 -20.48 -10.07
CA SER A 183 -14.51 -20.43 -11.39
C SER A 183 -13.97 -19.25 -12.20
N GLU A 184 -13.27 -19.54 -13.29
CA GLU A 184 -12.76 -18.51 -14.22
C GLU A 184 -13.89 -17.68 -14.83
N GLU A 185 -14.99 -18.33 -15.21
CA GLU A 185 -16.12 -17.67 -15.88
C GLU A 185 -16.97 -16.83 -14.93
N ASN A 186 -17.07 -17.25 -13.66
CA ASN A 186 -17.98 -16.63 -12.68
C ASN A 186 -17.27 -15.77 -11.64
N PHE A 187 -15.94 -15.59 -11.70
CA PHE A 187 -15.17 -14.91 -10.66
C PHE A 187 -15.74 -13.53 -10.27
N GLU A 188 -16.23 -12.76 -11.24
CA GLU A 188 -16.84 -11.44 -11.02
C GLU A 188 -18.18 -11.49 -10.27
N ASN A 189 -18.81 -12.67 -10.18
CA ASN A 189 -20.04 -12.93 -9.44
C ASN A 189 -19.76 -13.38 -7.98
N ALA A 190 -18.56 -13.16 -7.45
CA ALA A 190 -18.24 -13.43 -6.05
C ALA A 190 -19.26 -12.75 -5.11
N ARG A 191 -19.76 -13.50 -4.13
CA ARG A 191 -20.80 -13.03 -3.23
C ARG A 191 -20.19 -12.27 -2.06
N GLU A 192 -20.48 -10.98 -1.95
CA GLU A 192 -20.18 -10.20 -0.74
C GLU A 192 -21.01 -10.76 0.43
N LEU A 193 -20.35 -11.25 1.48
CA LEU A 193 -21.01 -11.69 2.71
C LEU A 193 -21.28 -10.49 3.62
N TRP A 194 -20.26 -9.64 3.77
CA TRP A 194 -20.31 -8.42 4.54
C TRP A 194 -19.16 -7.49 4.12
N LYS A 195 -19.36 -6.20 4.36
CA LYS A 195 -18.40 -5.11 4.23
C LYS A 195 -18.69 -4.10 5.33
N GLN A 196 -17.66 -3.69 6.07
CA GLN A 196 -17.82 -2.75 7.19
C GLN A 196 -16.54 -1.96 7.46
N PRO A 197 -16.63 -0.81 8.16
CA PRO A 197 -15.47 -0.10 8.66
C PRO A 197 -14.62 -0.97 9.60
N VAL A 198 -13.30 -0.79 9.56
CA VAL A 198 -12.35 -1.46 10.46
C VAL A 198 -11.37 -0.45 11.04
N GLY A 199 -10.90 -0.66 12.27
CA GLY A 199 -9.91 0.22 12.87
C GLY A 199 -8.62 0.31 12.03
N HIS A 200 -7.89 1.42 12.17
CA HIS A 200 -6.69 1.66 11.36
C HIS A 200 -5.62 0.59 11.58
N GLY A 201 -4.79 0.34 10.57
CA GLY A 201 -3.68 -0.59 10.69
C GLY A 201 -3.48 -1.43 9.44
N TRP A 202 -2.35 -2.12 9.42
CA TRP A 202 -1.83 -2.85 8.26
C TRP A 202 -1.73 -4.36 8.50
N SER A 203 -2.21 -4.82 9.65
CA SER A 203 -2.32 -6.23 10.01
C SER A 203 -3.19 -6.98 8.99
N GLY A 204 -2.79 -8.19 8.59
CA GLY A 204 -3.67 -9.11 7.87
C GLY A 204 -4.67 -9.78 8.81
N PHE A 205 -5.56 -10.59 8.23
CA PHE A 205 -6.37 -11.53 9.01
C PHE A 205 -5.69 -12.88 9.10
N VAL A 206 -5.91 -13.58 10.21
CA VAL A 206 -5.73 -15.03 10.33
C VAL A 206 -7.06 -15.67 10.68
N ALA A 207 -7.30 -16.87 10.17
CA ALA A 207 -8.59 -17.53 10.31
C ALA A 207 -8.45 -18.96 10.78
N ARG A 208 -9.42 -19.38 11.60
CA ARG A 208 -9.62 -20.76 12.04
C ARG A 208 -11.08 -20.97 12.36
N ASN A 209 -11.64 -22.08 11.89
CA ASN A 209 -12.96 -22.59 12.29
C ASN A 209 -14.09 -21.53 12.27
N GLY A 210 -14.19 -20.74 11.20
CA GLY A 210 -15.26 -19.75 11.03
C GLY A 210 -15.02 -18.40 11.73
N PHE A 211 -13.86 -18.21 12.35
CA PHE A 211 -13.48 -16.96 13.01
C PHE A 211 -12.19 -16.39 12.44
N ALA A 212 -12.11 -15.07 12.36
CA ALA A 212 -10.95 -14.36 11.86
C ALA A 212 -10.43 -13.36 12.90
N VAL A 213 -9.12 -13.35 13.12
CA VAL A 213 -8.44 -12.48 14.07
C VAL A 213 -7.52 -11.51 13.32
N THR A 214 -7.51 -10.24 13.73
CA THR A 214 -6.61 -9.21 13.18
C THR A 214 -6.19 -8.22 14.26
N MET A 215 -5.31 -7.29 13.91
CA MET A 215 -4.97 -6.15 14.77
C MET A 215 -5.44 -4.84 14.12
N GLU A 216 -5.92 -3.91 14.94
CA GLU A 216 -6.43 -2.62 14.49
C GLU A 216 -6.30 -1.56 15.58
N GLN A 217 -6.34 -0.29 15.20
CA GLN A 217 -6.36 0.85 16.11
C GLN A 217 -7.81 1.36 16.20
N ARG A 218 -8.34 1.42 17.42
CA ARG A 218 -9.60 2.09 17.75
C ARG A 218 -9.31 3.21 18.74
N GLU A 219 -9.41 4.45 18.30
CA GLU A 219 -9.05 5.62 19.12
C GLU A 219 -7.61 5.48 19.68
N GLN A 220 -7.42 5.66 20.98
CA GLN A 220 -6.12 5.51 21.65
C GLN A 220 -5.73 4.05 21.98
N PHE A 221 -6.51 3.06 21.51
CA PHE A 221 -6.27 1.65 21.82
C PHE A 221 -5.79 0.87 20.60
N GLU A 222 -4.62 0.27 20.72
CA GLU A 222 -4.18 -0.80 19.84
C GLU A 222 -4.88 -2.09 20.26
N CYS A 223 -5.61 -2.70 19.33
CA CYS A 223 -6.55 -3.78 19.60
C CYS A 223 -6.16 -5.07 18.87
N VAL A 224 -6.49 -6.21 19.48
CA VAL A 224 -6.60 -7.50 18.80
C VAL A 224 -8.07 -7.86 18.78
N THR A 225 -8.63 -8.07 17.59
CA THR A 225 -10.08 -8.24 17.38
C THR A 225 -10.37 -9.59 16.73
N CYS A 226 -11.46 -10.23 17.14
CA CYS A 226 -11.96 -11.47 16.54
C CYS A 226 -13.35 -11.29 15.97
N TYR A 227 -13.53 -11.63 14.70
CA TYR A 227 -14.78 -11.52 13.97
C TYR A 227 -15.27 -12.90 13.53
N GLU A 228 -16.59 -13.08 13.48
CA GLU A 228 -17.21 -14.21 12.81
C GLU A 228 -17.14 -14.02 11.29
N ILE A 229 -16.59 -14.99 10.56
CA ILE A 229 -16.33 -14.90 9.12
C ILE A 229 -17.63 -14.78 8.32
N GLU A 230 -18.71 -15.42 8.76
CA GLU A 230 -19.96 -15.46 8.01
C GLU A 230 -20.73 -14.13 8.06
N THR A 231 -20.65 -13.42 9.19
CA THR A 231 -21.48 -12.24 9.46
C THR A 231 -20.69 -10.94 9.58
N GLY A 232 -19.38 -11.02 9.82
CA GLY A 232 -18.55 -9.86 10.16
C GLY A 232 -18.74 -9.38 11.60
N LYS A 233 -19.51 -10.10 12.43
CA LYS A 233 -19.79 -9.68 13.80
C LYS A 233 -18.56 -9.82 14.69
N LEU A 234 -18.20 -8.74 15.38
CA LEU A 234 -17.16 -8.73 16.41
C LEU A 234 -17.57 -9.62 17.59
N GLN A 235 -16.73 -10.59 17.94
CA GLN A 235 -16.96 -11.60 18.99
C GLN A 235 -16.24 -11.25 20.28
N TRP A 236 -15.02 -10.74 20.19
CA TRP A 236 -14.27 -10.21 21.32
C TRP A 236 -13.23 -9.20 20.85
N VAL A 237 -12.78 -8.35 21.78
CA VAL A 237 -11.71 -7.37 21.57
C VAL A 237 -10.80 -7.33 22.80
N TYR A 238 -9.50 -7.42 22.56
CA TYR A 238 -8.46 -7.05 23.51
C TYR A 238 -8.00 -5.63 23.19
N GLU A 239 -7.73 -4.83 24.23
CA GLU A 239 -7.36 -3.43 24.11
C GLU A 239 -6.07 -3.15 24.90
N HIS A 240 -5.14 -2.43 24.27
CA HIS A 240 -3.94 -1.88 24.90
C HIS A 240 -3.86 -0.39 24.64
N GLU A 241 -3.76 0.42 25.69
CA GLU A 241 -3.68 1.89 25.58
C GLU A 241 -2.32 2.31 25.00
N GLU A 242 -2.30 2.40 23.68
CA GLU A 242 -1.14 2.70 22.85
C GLU A 242 -1.63 3.17 21.48
N ARG A 243 -0.91 4.13 20.90
CA ARG A 243 -1.17 4.60 19.54
C ARG A 243 0.14 4.81 18.81
N HIS A 244 0.31 4.08 17.71
CA HIS A 244 1.43 4.25 16.79
C HIS A 244 0.99 5.05 15.57
N TYR A 245 1.85 5.97 15.11
CA TYR A 245 1.65 6.74 13.89
C TYR A 245 2.98 7.06 13.21
N ASP A 246 2.98 6.94 11.88
CA ASP A 246 3.98 7.53 10.99
C ASP A 246 3.29 8.29 9.85
N TYR A 247 3.92 9.32 9.30
CA TYR A 247 3.32 10.14 8.24
C TYR A 247 3.02 9.34 6.95
N LEU A 248 3.97 8.49 6.54
CA LEU A 248 3.82 7.63 5.36
C LEU A 248 3.07 6.35 5.72
N GLY A 249 3.49 5.72 6.82
CA GLY A 249 2.95 4.45 7.28
C GLY A 249 1.59 4.54 7.96
N LYS A 250 1.05 5.74 8.22
CA LYS A 250 -0.22 5.98 8.93
C LYS A 250 -0.32 5.29 10.29
N THR A 251 -1.52 5.30 10.84
CA THR A 251 -1.84 4.83 12.19
C THR A 251 -1.95 3.31 12.30
N GLY A 252 -1.54 2.78 13.45
CA GLY A 252 -1.95 1.46 13.92
C GLY A 252 -0.94 0.31 13.73
N PRO A 253 -1.33 -0.89 14.16
CA PRO A 253 -0.49 -2.08 14.16
C PRO A 253 -0.23 -2.63 12.75
N ARG A 254 0.89 -3.34 12.58
CA ARG A 254 1.35 -3.85 11.27
C ARG A 254 1.58 -5.35 11.22
N SER A 255 1.96 -5.96 12.34
CA SER A 255 2.15 -7.41 12.39
C SER A 255 0.82 -8.13 12.22
N THR A 256 0.87 -9.37 11.72
CA THR A 256 -0.30 -10.24 11.63
C THR A 256 -0.26 -11.24 12.79
N PRO A 257 -1.37 -11.46 13.53
CA PRO A 257 -1.41 -12.42 14.63
C PRO A 257 -1.10 -13.86 14.18
N LEU A 258 -0.86 -14.73 15.16
CA LEU A 258 -0.73 -16.17 15.02
C LEU A 258 -1.77 -16.87 15.90
N ILE A 259 -2.51 -17.81 15.32
CA ILE A 259 -3.39 -18.73 16.05
C ILE A 259 -2.65 -20.06 16.22
N ALA A 260 -2.51 -20.53 17.45
CA ALA A 260 -1.96 -21.85 17.75
C ALA A 260 -2.54 -22.39 19.06
N ASN A 261 -2.97 -23.65 19.08
CA ASN A 261 -3.47 -24.33 20.28
C ASN A 261 -4.60 -23.57 21.02
N GLY A 262 -5.50 -22.90 20.28
CA GLY A 262 -6.57 -22.10 20.87
C GLY A 262 -6.11 -20.76 21.45
N LEU A 263 -4.84 -20.40 21.32
CA LEU A 263 -4.27 -19.12 21.75
C LEU A 263 -3.98 -18.22 20.55
N VAL A 264 -4.02 -16.91 20.79
CA VAL A 264 -3.68 -15.88 19.82
C VAL A 264 -2.45 -15.13 20.29
N TYR A 265 -1.42 -15.10 19.45
CA TYR A 265 -0.17 -14.36 19.69
C TYR A 265 -0.12 -13.13 18.78
N ALA A 266 0.08 -11.95 19.35
CA ALA A 266 0.09 -10.71 18.59
C ALA A 266 1.25 -9.79 19.02
N MET A 267 1.82 -9.08 18.05
CA MET A 267 2.90 -8.11 18.27
C MET A 267 2.44 -6.70 17.92
N GLY A 268 2.30 -5.86 18.94
CA GLY A 268 1.98 -4.45 18.79
C GLY A 268 3.04 -3.65 18.05
N ALA A 269 2.65 -2.52 17.44
CA ALA A 269 3.57 -1.67 16.68
C ALA A 269 4.73 -1.15 17.53
N ASN A 270 4.47 -0.94 18.83
CA ASN A 270 5.44 -0.44 19.80
C ASN A 270 5.92 -1.52 20.79
N GLY A 271 5.87 -2.81 20.44
CA GLY A 271 6.53 -3.86 21.21
C GLY A 271 5.72 -4.50 22.34
N ASN A 272 4.39 -4.32 22.32
CA ASN A 272 3.49 -5.09 23.17
C ASN A 272 3.33 -6.51 22.59
N LEU A 273 4.01 -7.51 23.17
CA LEU A 273 3.79 -8.92 22.82
C LEU A 273 2.75 -9.51 23.77
N VAL A 274 1.63 -9.98 23.21
CA VAL A 274 0.53 -10.53 23.99
C VAL A 274 0.14 -11.92 23.51
N CYS A 275 -0.21 -12.78 24.46
CA CYS A 275 -0.88 -14.05 24.24
C CYS A 275 -2.27 -13.98 24.86
N LEU A 276 -3.28 -14.26 24.05
CA LEU A 276 -4.69 -14.18 24.43
C LEU A 276 -5.34 -15.56 24.33
N ASN A 277 -6.28 -15.83 25.23
CA ASN A 277 -7.20 -16.95 25.09
C ASN A 277 -8.09 -16.69 23.87
N GLY A 278 -8.03 -17.57 22.87
CA GLY A 278 -8.76 -17.39 21.61
C GLY A 278 -10.28 -17.41 21.75
N SER A 279 -10.79 -17.94 22.87
CA SER A 279 -12.22 -18.05 23.16
C SER A 279 -12.89 -16.73 23.51
N ASP A 280 -12.17 -15.84 24.20
CA ASP A 280 -12.76 -14.64 24.81
C ASP A 280 -11.85 -13.40 24.75
N GLY A 281 -10.63 -13.53 24.22
CA GLY A 281 -9.67 -12.43 24.14
C GLY A 281 -9.02 -12.06 25.48
N SER A 282 -9.22 -12.86 26.55
CA SER A 282 -8.58 -12.60 27.84
C SER A 282 -7.07 -12.85 27.79
N VAL A 283 -6.29 -12.07 28.53
CA VAL A 283 -4.82 -12.17 28.53
C VAL A 283 -4.36 -13.43 29.25
N ALA A 284 -3.68 -14.31 28.54
CA ALA A 284 -2.96 -15.43 29.14
C ALA A 284 -1.60 -14.98 29.69
N TRP A 285 -0.85 -14.21 28.90
CA TRP A 285 0.36 -13.51 29.34
C TRP A 285 0.68 -12.34 28.40
N GLN A 286 1.50 -11.40 28.89
CA GLN A 286 1.92 -10.22 28.15
C GLN A 286 3.37 -9.86 28.51
N LYS A 287 4.14 -9.37 27.53
CA LYS A 287 5.53 -8.92 27.70
C LYS A 287 5.76 -7.60 26.95
N ASP A 288 6.42 -6.66 27.60
CA ASP A 288 6.93 -5.44 26.96
C ASP A 288 8.34 -5.70 26.41
N LEU A 289 8.47 -5.71 25.08
CA LEU A 289 9.77 -5.88 24.43
C LEU A 289 10.70 -4.70 24.68
N ASN A 290 10.18 -3.50 24.92
CA ASN A 290 11.00 -2.33 25.20
C ASN A 290 11.72 -2.49 26.53
N GLU A 291 11.02 -2.95 27.57
CA GLU A 291 11.64 -3.30 28.85
C GLU A 291 12.70 -4.39 28.65
N LEU A 292 12.36 -5.46 27.94
CA LEU A 292 13.24 -6.60 27.70
C LEU A 292 14.52 -6.25 26.92
N LEU A 293 14.41 -5.33 25.96
CA LEU A 293 15.50 -4.88 25.07
C LEU A 293 16.12 -3.55 25.52
N LYS A 294 15.62 -2.96 26.61
CA LYS A 294 16.05 -1.65 27.14
C LYS A 294 15.91 -0.53 26.10
N ILE A 295 14.84 -0.58 25.31
CA ILE A 295 14.44 0.46 24.38
C ILE A 295 13.56 1.44 25.15
N LYS A 296 13.76 2.74 24.96
CA LYS A 296 12.89 3.77 25.56
C LYS A 296 11.77 4.09 24.59
N LEU A 297 10.59 4.47 25.10
CA LEU A 297 9.57 5.09 24.27
C LEU A 297 9.73 6.62 24.30
N ALA A 298 9.36 7.27 23.20
CA ALA A 298 9.27 8.72 23.09
C ALA A 298 7.84 9.13 22.73
N ASP A 299 7.33 10.12 23.46
CA ASP A 299 6.05 10.75 23.17
C ASP A 299 6.17 11.66 21.95
N ASN A 300 5.09 11.72 21.17
CA ASN A 300 4.95 12.55 19.99
C ASN A 300 3.46 12.89 19.77
N VAL A 301 3.18 13.63 18.70
CA VAL A 301 1.81 13.84 18.21
C VAL A 301 1.70 13.46 16.74
N ASP A 302 0.54 12.97 16.32
CA ASP A 302 0.23 12.78 14.91
C ASP A 302 -0.16 14.11 14.22
N GLY A 303 -0.57 14.03 12.94
CA GLY A 303 -0.94 15.21 12.15
C GLY A 303 -2.16 15.96 12.72
N ASP A 304 -2.99 15.27 13.50
CA ASP A 304 -4.23 15.79 14.08
C ASP A 304 -4.04 16.22 15.54
N GLY A 305 -2.79 16.15 16.05
CA GLY A 305 -2.45 16.52 17.42
C GLY A 305 -2.77 15.45 18.45
N VAL A 306 -3.10 14.22 18.04
CA VAL A 306 -3.35 13.09 18.95
C VAL A 306 -2.02 12.57 19.49
N ALA A 307 -1.97 12.28 20.79
CA ALA A 307 -0.78 11.73 21.43
C ALA A 307 -0.46 10.33 20.87
N VAL A 308 0.82 10.12 20.53
CA VAL A 308 1.33 8.84 20.01
C VAL A 308 2.67 8.52 20.64
N ARG A 309 3.05 7.24 20.71
CA ARG A 309 4.39 6.82 21.13
C ARG A 309 5.12 6.10 20.00
N LYS A 310 6.45 6.14 20.09
CA LYS A 310 7.36 5.38 19.21
C LYS A 310 8.58 4.93 19.99
N GLU A 311 9.24 3.89 19.50
CA GLU A 311 10.56 3.51 20.02
C GLU A 311 11.57 4.66 19.82
N ALA A 312 12.04 5.23 20.93
CA ALA A 312 13.04 6.27 20.95
C ALA A 312 14.40 5.73 20.51
N GLN A 313 15.12 6.51 19.70
CA GLN A 313 16.43 6.11 19.17
C GLN A 313 16.37 4.76 18.44
N SER A 314 15.21 4.40 17.86
CA SER A 314 15.05 3.21 17.02
C SER A 314 15.12 3.57 15.55
N ARG A 315 15.62 2.63 14.73
CA ARG A 315 15.56 2.74 13.26
C ARG A 315 14.21 2.28 12.71
N LEU A 316 13.34 1.67 13.53
CA LEU A 316 12.02 1.15 13.14
C LEU A 316 10.99 2.28 13.05
N VAL A 317 11.15 3.13 12.05
CA VAL A 317 10.29 4.30 11.83
C VAL A 317 8.84 3.94 11.57
N TRP A 318 8.58 2.79 10.93
CA TRP A 318 7.23 2.29 10.70
C TRP A 318 6.78 1.34 11.83
N GLY A 319 7.49 1.23 12.96
CA GLY A 319 7.09 0.30 14.02
C GLY A 319 7.26 -1.18 13.65
N ARG A 320 6.95 -2.06 14.60
CA ARG A 320 7.18 -3.50 14.49
C ARG A 320 6.16 -4.16 13.57
N SER A 321 6.66 -4.78 12.49
CA SER A 321 5.83 -5.45 11.47
C SER A 321 6.05 -6.96 11.38
N GLY A 322 7.10 -7.48 12.03
CA GLY A 322 7.40 -8.90 12.03
C GLY A 322 6.34 -9.71 12.79
N SER A 323 5.67 -10.62 12.08
CA SER A 323 4.61 -11.47 12.63
C SER A 323 5.18 -12.63 13.46
N PRO A 324 4.48 -13.10 14.52
CA PRO A 324 4.94 -14.22 15.33
C PRO A 324 4.99 -15.56 14.59
N LEU A 325 5.91 -16.43 14.99
CA LEU A 325 6.06 -17.79 14.47
C LEU A 325 6.22 -18.79 15.61
N ILE A 326 5.44 -19.88 15.63
CA ILE A 326 5.69 -21.03 16.52
C ILE A 326 6.26 -22.22 15.74
N VAL A 327 7.35 -22.78 16.25
CA VAL A 327 7.97 -24.03 15.79
C VAL A 327 8.42 -24.81 17.02
N ASN A 328 8.11 -26.11 17.10
CA ASN A 328 8.55 -27.01 18.18
C ASN A 328 8.41 -26.39 19.58
N ASP A 329 7.21 -25.93 19.94
CA ASP A 329 6.90 -25.31 21.24
C ASP A 329 7.77 -24.08 21.59
N THR A 330 8.22 -23.35 20.58
CA THR A 330 9.00 -22.12 20.74
C THR A 330 8.40 -21.02 19.88
N LEU A 331 8.14 -19.87 20.51
CA LEU A 331 7.61 -18.67 19.87
C LEU A 331 8.77 -17.76 19.46
N PHE A 332 8.89 -17.50 18.17
CA PHE A 332 9.92 -16.67 17.55
C PHE A 332 9.38 -15.30 17.19
N ILE A 333 10.13 -14.28 17.57
CA ILE A 333 9.76 -12.88 17.42
C ILE A 333 10.98 -12.08 16.96
N PRO A 334 10.88 -11.24 15.90
CA PRO A 334 11.94 -10.29 15.58
C PRO A 334 12.21 -9.32 16.74
N GLY A 335 13.46 -9.24 17.18
CA GLY A 335 13.87 -8.44 18.33
C GLY A 335 14.18 -6.98 17.97
N GLY A 336 15.39 -6.69 17.50
CA GLY A 336 15.90 -5.34 17.29
C GLY A 336 16.66 -4.78 18.50
N GLY A 337 16.81 -3.46 18.52
CA GLY A 337 17.51 -2.72 19.57
C GLY A 337 17.56 -1.23 19.27
N SER A 338 18.04 -0.44 20.23
CA SER A 338 18.24 1.00 20.07
C SER A 338 19.57 1.32 19.36
N ILE A 339 19.63 2.49 18.72
CA ILE A 339 20.84 3.02 18.09
C ILE A 339 21.92 3.19 19.17
N GLY A 340 23.06 2.50 18.99
CA GLY A 340 24.16 2.50 19.94
C GLY A 340 23.96 1.57 21.15
N GLY A 341 22.84 0.86 21.23
CA GLY A 341 22.52 -0.13 22.25
C GLY A 341 22.85 -1.57 21.83
N ALA A 342 22.48 -2.53 22.69
CA ALA A 342 22.53 -3.94 22.35
C ALA A 342 21.41 -4.28 21.35
N ILE A 343 21.75 -5.06 20.33
CA ILE A 343 20.83 -5.50 19.29
C ILE A 343 20.70 -7.02 19.37
N HIS A 344 19.47 -7.51 19.31
CA HIS A 344 19.15 -8.93 19.24
C HIS A 344 18.19 -9.16 18.09
N THR A 345 18.64 -9.80 17.01
CA THR A 345 17.85 -9.93 15.78
C THR A 345 16.60 -10.80 15.97
N LEU A 346 16.73 -11.91 16.68
CA LEU A 346 15.66 -12.89 16.89
C LEU A 346 15.54 -13.23 18.38
N LEU A 347 14.31 -13.31 18.86
CA LEU A 347 13.98 -13.68 20.24
C LEU A 347 13.16 -14.97 20.23
N ALA A 348 13.42 -15.85 21.19
CA ALA A 348 12.65 -17.07 21.39
C ALA A 348 12.02 -17.08 22.78
N PHE A 349 10.73 -17.42 22.83
CA PHE A 349 9.93 -17.45 24.04
C PHE A 349 9.27 -18.82 24.21
N ASP A 350 8.94 -19.14 25.45
CA ASP A 350 7.96 -20.16 25.75
C ASP A 350 6.55 -19.67 25.36
N PRO A 351 5.82 -20.37 24.48
CA PRO A 351 4.50 -19.93 24.03
C PRO A 351 3.43 -20.00 25.14
N THR A 352 3.66 -20.79 26.20
CA THR A 352 2.70 -20.98 27.29
C THR A 352 2.88 -19.94 28.39
N THR A 353 4.13 -19.62 28.75
CA THR A 353 4.41 -18.69 29.86
C THR A 353 4.86 -17.29 29.40
N GLY A 354 5.29 -17.16 28.15
CA GLY A 354 5.90 -15.95 27.61
C GLY A 354 7.35 -15.75 28.08
N ASP A 355 7.96 -16.71 28.77
CA ASP A 355 9.32 -16.55 29.28
C ASP A 355 10.34 -16.60 28.16
N LEU A 356 11.32 -15.70 28.23
CA LEU A 356 12.41 -15.65 27.25
C LEU A 356 13.30 -16.89 27.40
N LYS A 357 13.43 -17.66 26.33
CA LYS A 357 14.36 -18.80 26.23
C LYS A 357 15.75 -18.34 25.84
N TRP A 358 15.88 -17.55 24.76
CA TRP A 358 17.16 -17.03 24.28
C TRP A 358 17.02 -15.80 23.38
N LYS A 359 18.15 -15.15 23.10
CA LYS A 359 18.30 -14.03 22.14
C LYS A 359 19.40 -14.36 21.13
N GLY A 360 19.09 -14.26 19.84
CA GLY A 360 20.00 -14.59 18.74
C GLY A 360 20.31 -13.40 17.83
N GLY A 361 21.51 -13.39 17.25
CA GLY A 361 21.96 -12.38 16.29
C GLY A 361 22.30 -11.01 16.90
N LYS A 362 22.92 -10.15 16.08
CA LYS A 362 23.33 -8.78 16.42
C LYS A 362 23.00 -7.76 15.33
N GLU A 363 22.26 -8.20 14.31
CA GLU A 363 21.83 -7.36 13.19
C GLU A 363 20.51 -6.68 13.55
N MET A 364 20.36 -5.40 13.18
CA MET A 364 19.11 -4.68 13.39
C MET A 364 17.99 -5.35 12.58
N ILE A 365 16.78 -5.43 13.12
CA ILE A 365 15.64 -5.96 12.35
C ILE A 365 15.15 -4.95 11.32
N SER A 366 14.41 -5.46 10.34
CA SER A 366 13.64 -4.64 9.40
C SER A 366 12.16 -5.05 9.52
N TYR A 367 11.47 -5.30 8.41
CA TYR A 367 10.01 -5.52 8.43
C TYR A 367 9.57 -6.92 7.99
N ALA A 368 10.52 -7.84 7.74
CA ALA A 368 10.20 -9.23 7.44
C ALA A 368 9.78 -10.01 8.70
N SER A 369 8.97 -11.06 8.50
CA SER A 369 8.65 -12.03 9.56
C SER A 369 9.58 -13.27 9.43
N PRO A 370 9.86 -13.98 10.52
CA PRO A 370 10.67 -15.20 10.49
C PRO A 370 9.96 -16.32 9.72
N VAL A 371 10.72 -17.16 9.04
CA VAL A 371 10.23 -18.32 8.28
C VAL A 371 10.96 -19.57 8.75
N VAL A 372 10.25 -20.69 8.92
CA VAL A 372 10.88 -21.98 9.23
C VAL A 372 11.15 -22.76 7.96
N ALA A 373 12.35 -23.32 7.84
CA ALA A 373 12.70 -24.18 6.71
C ALA A 373 13.76 -25.20 7.09
N THR A 374 13.73 -26.37 6.45
CA THR A 374 14.87 -27.28 6.43
C THR A 374 15.67 -27.03 5.17
N VAL A 375 16.81 -26.35 5.30
CA VAL A 375 17.71 -26.04 4.18
C VAL A 375 19.14 -26.40 4.53
N ALA A 376 19.91 -26.82 3.53
CA ALA A 376 21.24 -27.41 3.70
C ALA A 376 21.26 -28.55 4.74
N GLY A 377 20.17 -29.34 4.80
CA GLY A 377 20.01 -30.47 5.71
C GLY A 377 19.78 -30.13 7.18
N ARG A 378 19.55 -28.85 7.53
CA ARG A 378 19.28 -28.40 8.91
C ARG A 378 17.98 -27.61 8.99
N GLN A 379 17.20 -27.80 10.05
CA GLN A 379 16.04 -26.95 10.33
C GLN A 379 16.53 -25.60 10.87
N GLN A 380 15.99 -24.50 10.34
CA GLN A 380 16.45 -23.16 10.63
C GLN A 380 15.27 -22.20 10.73
N ILE A 381 15.44 -21.14 11.50
CA ILE A 381 14.62 -19.94 11.40
C ILE A 381 15.35 -18.96 10.48
N LEU A 382 14.70 -18.58 9.38
CA LEU A 382 15.20 -17.68 8.37
C LEU A 382 14.61 -16.29 8.59
N LEU A 383 15.42 -15.24 8.51
CA LEU A 383 14.95 -13.87 8.65
C LEU A 383 15.76 -12.91 7.79
N THR A 384 15.06 -12.04 7.06
CA THR A 384 15.66 -10.86 6.43
C THR A 384 15.71 -9.72 7.46
N ALA A 385 16.91 -9.39 7.91
CA ALA A 385 17.20 -8.29 8.81
C ALA A 385 17.45 -6.98 8.03
N GLU A 386 17.89 -5.91 8.70
CA GLU A 386 18.11 -4.58 8.09
C GLU A 386 19.08 -4.63 6.91
N SER A 387 20.24 -5.27 7.09
CA SER A 387 21.29 -5.32 6.07
C SER A 387 21.70 -6.73 5.66
N LYS A 388 21.03 -7.78 6.15
CA LYS A 388 21.43 -9.18 5.96
C LYS A 388 20.23 -10.13 5.85
N ALA A 389 20.40 -11.19 5.07
CA ALA A 389 19.61 -12.42 5.22
C ALA A 389 20.35 -13.38 6.16
N MET A 390 19.62 -14.04 7.05
CA MET A 390 20.23 -14.82 8.14
C MET A 390 19.47 -16.12 8.36
N GLY A 391 20.19 -17.16 8.76
CA GLY A 391 19.64 -18.41 9.29
C GLY A 391 20.07 -18.64 10.73
N PHE A 392 19.14 -19.06 11.57
CA PHE A 392 19.32 -19.30 13.01
C PHE A 392 18.98 -20.74 13.35
N ASP A 393 19.73 -21.33 14.28
CA ASP A 393 19.34 -22.58 14.92
C ASP A 393 18.10 -22.34 15.80
N PRO A 394 17.00 -23.10 15.61
CA PRO A 394 15.78 -22.92 16.39
C PRO A 394 15.94 -23.24 17.88
N THR A 395 16.96 -24.01 18.27
CA THR A 395 17.13 -24.49 19.64
C THR A 395 17.80 -23.47 20.56
N ASP A 396 18.82 -22.77 20.08
CA ASP A 396 19.65 -21.88 20.90
C ASP A 396 19.86 -20.47 20.31
N GLY A 397 19.39 -20.21 19.08
CA GLY A 397 19.52 -18.92 18.42
C GLY A 397 20.90 -18.65 17.83
N THR A 398 21.75 -19.66 17.73
CA THR A 398 23.06 -19.58 17.06
C THR A 398 22.85 -19.18 15.60
N VAL A 399 23.61 -18.19 15.14
CA VAL A 399 23.59 -17.78 13.72
C VAL A 399 24.37 -18.80 12.90
N LEU A 400 23.68 -19.51 12.01
CA LEU A 400 24.25 -20.56 11.17
C LEU A 400 24.93 -20.00 9.92
N TRP A 401 24.38 -18.92 9.37
CA TRP A 401 24.94 -18.19 8.23
C TRP A 401 24.37 -16.78 8.15
N THR A 402 25.11 -15.91 7.46
CA THR A 402 24.66 -14.56 7.08
C THR A 402 25.03 -14.27 5.65
N PHE A 403 24.14 -13.60 4.93
CA PHE A 403 24.38 -13.13 3.57
C PHE A 403 24.09 -11.63 3.49
N ASP A 404 24.99 -10.85 2.91
CA ASP A 404 24.83 -9.40 2.84
C ASP A 404 23.68 -9.04 1.91
N ARG A 405 22.72 -8.29 2.45
CA ARG A 405 21.58 -7.76 1.73
C ARG A 405 21.42 -6.28 2.09
N PRO A 406 22.23 -5.39 1.50
CA PRO A 406 22.29 -3.99 1.90
C PRO A 406 20.90 -3.34 1.97
N GLY A 407 20.67 -2.61 3.05
CA GLY A 407 19.40 -1.96 3.33
C GLY A 407 19.52 -1.07 4.57
N HIS A 408 18.54 -0.20 4.74
CA HIS A 408 18.43 0.66 5.91
C HIS A 408 16.95 0.84 6.24
N THR A 409 16.56 0.47 7.45
CA THR A 409 15.15 0.34 7.87
C THR A 409 14.35 1.65 7.76
N GLY A 410 15.01 2.80 7.68
CA GLY A 410 14.34 4.11 7.48
C GLY A 410 14.18 4.62 6.04
N GLN A 411 14.89 4.07 5.03
CA GLN A 411 14.88 4.64 3.66
C GLN A 411 14.94 3.58 2.54
N ASP A 412 15.61 2.43 2.77
CA ASP A 412 15.80 1.36 1.79
C ASP A 412 15.59 -0.01 2.47
N ALA A 413 14.39 -0.20 3.02
CA ALA A 413 14.15 -1.29 3.94
C ALA A 413 14.01 -2.66 3.25
N ASN A 414 14.39 -3.70 3.99
CA ASN A 414 14.16 -5.09 3.63
C ASN A 414 12.87 -5.57 4.30
N ALA A 415 11.77 -5.60 3.55
CA ALA A 415 10.46 -5.94 4.09
C ALA A 415 9.95 -7.33 3.70
N SER A 416 10.52 -7.95 2.65
CA SER A 416 10.07 -9.26 2.17
C SER A 416 10.70 -10.41 2.97
N GLN A 417 9.90 -11.47 3.13
CA GLN A 417 10.37 -12.70 3.74
C GLN A 417 11.35 -13.45 2.85
N ILE A 418 12.11 -14.36 3.45
CA ILE A 418 12.95 -15.29 2.71
C ILE A 418 12.05 -16.38 2.11
N SER A 419 12.09 -16.52 0.78
CA SER A 419 11.37 -17.60 0.09
C SER A 419 12.26 -18.84 -0.01
N VAL A 420 11.74 -19.99 0.39
CA VAL A 420 12.45 -21.28 0.28
C VAL A 420 12.23 -21.83 -1.13
N VAL A 421 13.30 -22.01 -1.91
CA VAL A 421 13.23 -22.43 -3.31
C VAL A 421 13.46 -23.94 -3.47
N GLY A 422 14.32 -24.51 -2.62
CA GLY A 422 14.60 -25.94 -2.58
C GLY A 422 15.44 -26.31 -1.36
N ASP A 423 15.98 -27.53 -1.36
CA ASP A 423 16.68 -28.10 -0.21
C ASP A 423 17.97 -27.36 0.19
N ASP A 424 18.61 -26.66 -0.75
CA ASP A 424 19.86 -25.92 -0.55
C ASP A 424 19.78 -24.47 -1.05
N THR A 425 18.59 -24.00 -1.44
CA THR A 425 18.43 -22.67 -2.06
C THR A 425 17.29 -21.88 -1.46
N VAL A 426 17.60 -20.60 -1.19
CA VAL A 426 16.65 -19.60 -0.69
C VAL A 426 16.73 -18.36 -1.55
N MET A 427 15.66 -17.57 -1.61
CA MET A 427 15.60 -16.33 -2.36
C MET A 427 15.22 -15.17 -1.44
N THR A 428 15.91 -14.05 -1.64
CA THR A 428 15.55 -12.76 -1.05
C THR A 428 15.00 -11.84 -2.13
N SER A 429 14.13 -10.94 -1.73
CA SER A 429 13.59 -9.90 -2.61
C SER A 429 13.51 -8.57 -1.86
N LYS A 430 13.63 -7.46 -2.59
CA LYS A 430 13.61 -6.11 -2.01
C LYS A 430 13.11 -5.13 -3.06
N GLY A 431 12.32 -4.15 -2.65
CA GLY A 431 12.00 -2.99 -3.46
C GLY A 431 13.19 -2.04 -3.60
N TYR A 432 12.92 -0.80 -4.02
CA TYR A 432 13.91 0.29 -4.08
C TYR A 432 15.05 0.10 -5.11
N ASN A 433 15.90 1.12 -5.25
CA ASN A 433 16.79 1.29 -6.40
C ASN A 433 17.82 0.15 -6.55
N ASP A 434 18.39 -0.34 -5.46
CA ASP A 434 19.39 -1.42 -5.42
C ASP A 434 18.80 -2.83 -5.16
N GLY A 435 17.47 -2.93 -5.10
CA GLY A 435 16.75 -4.16 -4.75
C GLY A 435 16.68 -5.20 -5.86
N GLY A 436 15.57 -5.93 -5.92
CA GLY A 436 15.30 -7.05 -6.84
C GLY A 436 15.51 -8.43 -6.22
N GLY A 437 15.33 -9.46 -7.02
CA GLY A 437 15.50 -10.86 -6.59
C GLY A 437 16.97 -11.24 -6.50
N GLU A 438 17.30 -12.04 -5.48
CA GLU A 438 18.62 -12.66 -5.33
C GLU A 438 18.47 -14.08 -4.79
N LEU A 439 18.91 -15.05 -5.59
CA LEU A 439 18.91 -16.47 -5.23
C LEU A 439 20.25 -16.83 -4.59
N ILE A 440 20.18 -17.45 -3.42
CA ILE A 440 21.31 -17.79 -2.57
C ILE A 440 21.34 -19.30 -2.43
N ARG A 441 22.49 -19.91 -2.73
CA ARG A 441 22.79 -21.30 -2.41
C ARG A 441 23.46 -21.39 -1.05
N LEU A 442 22.98 -22.33 -0.24
CA LEU A 442 23.47 -22.62 1.11
C LEU A 442 24.22 -23.96 1.07
N GLU A 443 25.55 -23.90 1.07
CA GLU A 443 26.40 -25.10 1.03
C GLU A 443 26.75 -25.53 2.45
N ALA A 444 26.36 -26.75 2.85
CA ALA A 444 26.78 -27.33 4.13
C ALA A 444 28.27 -27.74 4.07
N LYS A 445 29.08 -27.18 4.98
CA LYS A 445 30.50 -27.54 5.17
C LYS A 445 30.74 -27.93 6.62
N GLY A 446 30.58 -29.22 6.90
CA GLY A 446 30.62 -29.76 8.26
C GLY A 446 29.55 -29.11 9.12
N ASP A 447 29.97 -28.35 10.13
CA ASP A 447 29.08 -27.62 11.05
C ASP A 447 28.70 -26.20 10.61
N SER A 448 29.28 -25.73 9.51
CA SER A 448 28.99 -24.41 8.96
C SER A 448 28.10 -24.50 7.72
N ILE A 449 27.35 -23.44 7.45
CA ILE A 449 26.63 -23.24 6.20
C ILE A 449 27.24 -22.02 5.52
N VAL A 450 27.69 -22.19 4.27
CA VAL A 450 28.32 -21.12 3.49
C VAL A 450 27.34 -20.65 2.43
N PRO A 451 26.82 -19.41 2.54
CA PRO A 451 25.93 -18.85 1.54
C PRO A 451 26.71 -18.29 0.35
N SER A 452 26.18 -18.42 -0.86
CA SER A 452 26.74 -17.84 -2.08
C SER A 452 25.64 -17.38 -3.03
N SER A 453 25.84 -16.25 -3.69
CA SER A 453 24.90 -15.74 -4.69
C SER A 453 24.94 -16.64 -5.94
N VAL A 454 23.79 -17.15 -6.38
CA VAL A 454 23.64 -17.89 -7.63
C VAL A 454 23.34 -16.91 -8.77
N TRP A 455 22.41 -16.00 -8.54
CA TRP A 455 22.11 -14.88 -9.43
C TRP A 455 21.47 -13.75 -8.63
N ARG A 456 21.61 -12.53 -9.16
CA ARG A 456 20.94 -11.32 -8.70
C ARG A 456 20.33 -10.60 -9.90
N ASN A 457 19.09 -10.15 -9.78
CA ASN A 457 18.42 -9.36 -10.81
C ASN A 457 17.70 -8.16 -10.21
N GLU A 458 18.28 -6.98 -10.43
CA GLU A 458 17.78 -5.70 -9.89
C GLU A 458 16.57 -5.15 -10.63
N ARG A 459 16.15 -5.81 -11.71
CA ARG A 459 15.04 -5.39 -12.57
C ARG A 459 13.78 -6.23 -12.38
N ALA A 460 13.82 -7.29 -11.59
CA ALA A 460 12.70 -8.21 -11.35
C ALA A 460 12.61 -8.55 -9.85
N ILE A 461 11.43 -9.00 -9.40
CA ILE A 461 11.12 -9.41 -8.04
C ILE A 461 11.42 -8.27 -7.05
N LYS A 462 11.01 -7.04 -7.41
CA LYS A 462 11.21 -5.83 -6.58
C LYS A 462 10.04 -5.64 -5.62
N THR A 463 9.88 -6.57 -4.67
CA THR A 463 8.77 -6.58 -3.72
C THR A 463 9.00 -5.59 -2.57
N LYS A 464 7.99 -4.77 -2.26
CA LYS A 464 8.12 -3.70 -1.25
C LYS A 464 7.33 -3.95 0.02
N LEU A 465 6.03 -4.22 -0.10
CA LEU A 465 5.13 -4.48 1.04
C LEU A 465 4.55 -5.90 1.00
N THR A 466 5.15 -6.77 0.20
CA THR A 466 4.69 -8.13 -0.04
C THR A 466 5.87 -9.08 -0.21
N SER A 467 5.60 -10.38 -0.38
CA SER A 467 6.60 -11.40 -0.69
C SER A 467 6.18 -12.16 -1.95
N PRO A 468 7.12 -12.68 -2.75
CA PRO A 468 6.78 -13.45 -3.94
C PRO A 468 6.19 -14.81 -3.55
N VAL A 469 5.25 -15.31 -4.35
CA VAL A 469 4.80 -16.70 -4.30
C VAL A 469 5.53 -17.52 -5.35
N LEU A 470 5.96 -18.72 -4.96
CA LEU A 470 6.73 -19.61 -5.83
C LEU A 470 5.85 -20.73 -6.36
N TYR A 471 5.84 -20.92 -7.67
CA TYR A 471 5.08 -21.98 -8.30
C TYR A 471 5.77 -22.46 -9.59
N GLN A 472 5.92 -23.79 -9.70
CA GLN A 472 6.45 -24.46 -10.89
C GLN A 472 7.72 -23.81 -11.49
N GLY A 473 8.73 -23.53 -10.66
CA GLY A 473 10.00 -22.95 -11.10
C GLY A 473 9.96 -21.44 -11.41
N HIS A 474 8.89 -20.75 -11.03
CA HIS A 474 8.71 -19.32 -11.25
C HIS A 474 8.31 -18.61 -9.95
N ALA A 475 8.70 -17.34 -9.84
CA ALA A 475 8.26 -16.41 -8.81
C ALA A 475 7.23 -15.46 -9.40
N TYR A 476 6.07 -15.36 -8.75
CA TYR A 476 5.02 -14.40 -9.06
C TYR A 476 4.98 -13.34 -7.97
N SER A 477 4.96 -12.06 -8.34
CA SER A 477 5.09 -10.99 -7.35
C SER A 477 4.56 -9.64 -7.84
N PHE A 478 4.22 -8.76 -6.90
CA PHE A 478 4.14 -7.33 -7.17
C PHE A 478 5.54 -6.72 -7.11
N SER A 479 6.12 -6.45 -8.27
CA SER A 479 7.46 -5.87 -8.43
C SER A 479 7.35 -4.40 -8.83
N ASN A 480 7.64 -3.49 -7.90
CA ASN A 480 7.51 -2.03 -8.08
C ASN A 480 6.16 -1.64 -8.73
N GLY A 481 5.05 -2.11 -8.16
CA GLY A 481 3.72 -1.72 -8.61
C GLY A 481 3.11 -2.56 -9.75
N PHE A 482 3.82 -3.59 -10.24
CA PHE A 482 3.34 -4.44 -11.33
C PHE A 482 3.28 -5.89 -10.91
N LEU A 483 2.19 -6.58 -11.27
CA LEU A 483 2.17 -8.03 -11.22
C LEU A 483 3.11 -8.60 -12.29
N GLU A 484 4.02 -9.48 -11.90
CA GLU A 484 4.99 -10.08 -12.81
C GLU A 484 5.28 -11.54 -12.50
N CYS A 485 5.87 -12.21 -13.49
CA CYS A 485 6.45 -13.55 -13.37
C CYS A 485 7.94 -13.49 -13.72
N ALA A 486 8.78 -14.10 -12.90
CA ALA A 486 10.20 -14.30 -13.14
C ALA A 486 10.58 -15.77 -12.96
N ARG A 487 11.52 -16.26 -13.76
CA ARG A 487 11.98 -17.65 -13.69
C ARG A 487 13.04 -17.80 -12.61
N LEU A 488 12.92 -18.84 -11.77
CA LEU A 488 13.82 -19.05 -10.62
C LEU A 488 15.21 -19.53 -11.02
N SER A 489 15.37 -20.16 -12.18
CA SER A 489 16.68 -20.69 -12.61
C SER A 489 17.71 -19.61 -12.90
N ASP A 490 17.28 -18.43 -13.35
CA ASP A 490 18.16 -17.33 -13.77
C ASP A 490 17.68 -15.93 -13.36
N GLY A 491 16.57 -15.84 -12.61
CA GLY A 491 15.97 -14.57 -12.18
C GLY A 491 15.36 -13.77 -13.32
N LYS A 492 15.28 -14.28 -14.56
CA LYS A 492 14.82 -13.52 -15.71
C LYS A 492 13.31 -13.29 -15.63
N ARG A 493 12.89 -12.03 -15.76
CA ARG A 493 11.47 -11.67 -15.95
C ARG A 493 10.94 -12.33 -17.23
N ILE A 494 9.85 -13.07 -17.11
CA ILE A 494 9.15 -13.73 -18.21
C ILE A 494 8.05 -12.82 -18.75
N TRP A 495 7.20 -12.30 -17.87
CA TRP A 495 6.18 -11.33 -18.23
C TRP A 495 5.97 -10.32 -17.11
N LYS A 496 5.39 -9.18 -17.49
CA LYS A 496 4.99 -8.09 -16.59
C LYS A 496 3.64 -7.59 -17.06
N ALA A 497 2.63 -7.66 -16.20
CA ALA A 497 1.30 -7.18 -16.49
C ALA A 497 1.26 -5.65 -16.41
N ARG A 498 0.48 -5.03 -17.30
CA ARG A 498 0.11 -3.61 -17.19
C ARG A 498 -1.18 -3.52 -16.38
N GLY A 499 -1.26 -2.57 -15.47
CA GLY A 499 -2.42 -2.39 -14.59
C GLY A 499 -2.08 -1.53 -13.38
N LYS A 500 -3.11 -1.00 -12.72
CA LYS A 500 -2.99 -0.22 -11.49
C LYS A 500 -2.93 -1.18 -10.28
N PHE A 501 -1.90 -2.01 -10.24
CA PHE A 501 -1.75 -2.99 -9.16
C PHE A 501 -1.18 -2.36 -7.88
N GLY A 502 -0.20 -1.47 -8.02
CA GLY A 502 0.46 -0.85 -6.86
C GLY A 502 1.18 -1.88 -5.97
N HIS A 503 1.41 -1.54 -4.71
CA HIS A 503 2.05 -2.41 -3.71
C HIS A 503 1.04 -3.36 -3.04
N GLY A 504 0.32 -4.11 -3.88
CA GLY A 504 -0.72 -5.06 -3.47
C GLY A 504 -0.20 -6.36 -2.83
N GLN A 505 -1.11 -7.32 -2.65
CA GLN A 505 -0.88 -8.58 -1.94
C GLN A 505 -1.30 -9.78 -2.79
N ILE A 506 -0.50 -10.85 -2.74
CA ILE A 506 -0.66 -12.02 -3.61
C ILE A 506 -0.73 -13.30 -2.80
N LEU A 507 -1.69 -14.16 -3.16
CA LEU A 507 -1.75 -15.55 -2.72
C LEU A 507 -1.85 -16.47 -3.94
N LEU A 508 -1.37 -17.69 -3.80
CA LEU A 508 -1.53 -18.78 -4.75
C LEU A 508 -2.50 -19.81 -4.17
N ALA A 509 -3.58 -20.10 -4.90
CA ALA A 509 -4.55 -21.14 -4.58
C ALA A 509 -4.61 -22.13 -5.75
N GLY A 510 -4.08 -23.35 -5.55
CA GLY A 510 -3.90 -24.31 -6.64
C GLY A 510 -2.95 -23.78 -7.72
N SER A 511 -3.49 -23.52 -8.92
CA SER A 511 -2.77 -22.91 -10.05
C SER A 511 -3.19 -21.48 -10.35
N GLN A 512 -3.99 -20.87 -9.47
CA GLN A 512 -4.54 -19.53 -9.63
C GLN A 512 -3.95 -18.57 -8.60
N LEU A 513 -3.62 -17.37 -9.05
CA LEU A 513 -3.20 -16.26 -8.22
C LEU A 513 -4.42 -15.42 -7.84
N LEU A 514 -4.58 -15.17 -6.55
CA LEU A 514 -5.40 -14.10 -6.02
C LEU A 514 -4.50 -12.88 -5.85
N ALA A 515 -4.64 -11.91 -6.76
CA ALA A 515 -3.82 -10.70 -6.81
C ALA A 515 -4.68 -9.51 -6.38
N HIS A 516 -4.52 -9.06 -5.13
CA HIS A 516 -5.23 -7.91 -4.60
C HIS A 516 -4.39 -6.65 -4.79
N SER A 517 -4.93 -5.68 -5.53
CA SER A 517 -4.25 -4.42 -5.78
C SER A 517 -4.22 -3.55 -4.53
N GLU A 518 -3.28 -2.61 -4.49
CA GLU A 518 -3.17 -1.57 -3.48
C GLU A 518 -4.45 -0.71 -3.36
N PHE A 519 -5.30 -0.72 -4.37
CA PHE A 519 -6.51 0.10 -4.48
C PHE A 519 -7.81 -0.71 -4.33
N GLY A 520 -7.74 -1.90 -3.72
CA GLY A 520 -8.92 -2.64 -3.33
C GLY A 520 -9.59 -3.42 -4.46
N GLU A 521 -8.86 -3.80 -5.50
CA GLU A 521 -9.37 -4.69 -6.55
C GLU A 521 -8.74 -6.08 -6.41
N LEU A 522 -9.55 -7.13 -6.36
CA LEU A 522 -9.06 -8.52 -6.34
C LEU A 522 -9.17 -9.12 -7.75
N TYR A 523 -8.04 -9.60 -8.27
CA TYR A 523 -7.94 -10.25 -9.58
C TYR A 523 -7.74 -11.75 -9.42
N LEU A 524 -8.38 -12.54 -10.29
CA LEU A 524 -8.05 -13.95 -10.52
C LEU A 524 -7.14 -14.04 -11.74
N VAL A 525 -5.97 -14.65 -11.58
CA VAL A 525 -4.93 -14.70 -12.63
C VAL A 525 -4.31 -16.10 -12.70
N ASP A 526 -4.01 -16.59 -13.89
CA ASP A 526 -3.28 -17.86 -14.05
C ASP A 526 -1.83 -17.75 -13.52
N ALA A 527 -1.41 -18.71 -12.71
CA ALA A 527 0.00 -18.88 -12.32
C ALA A 527 0.80 -19.57 -13.43
N ALA A 528 0.83 -18.96 -14.63
CA ALA A 528 1.43 -19.54 -15.82
C ALA A 528 2.59 -18.70 -16.39
N PRO A 529 3.71 -19.31 -16.81
CA PRO A 529 4.80 -18.59 -17.46
C PRO A 529 4.49 -18.19 -18.91
N SER A 530 3.46 -18.76 -19.53
CA SER A 530 3.06 -18.46 -20.92
C SER A 530 2.63 -17.01 -21.13
N GLY A 531 2.20 -16.32 -20.07
CA GLY A 531 1.80 -14.92 -20.12
C GLY A 531 0.85 -14.54 -19.00
N PHE A 532 0.57 -13.25 -18.88
CA PHE A 532 -0.47 -12.76 -17.98
C PHE A 532 -1.86 -13.04 -18.58
N ARG A 533 -2.67 -13.83 -17.86
CA ARG A 533 -4.08 -14.10 -18.19
C ARG A 533 -4.92 -13.90 -16.93
N SER A 534 -5.79 -12.90 -16.96
CA SER A 534 -6.74 -12.61 -15.88
C SER A 534 -8.14 -13.04 -16.28
N HIS A 535 -8.87 -13.60 -15.32
CA HIS A 535 -10.24 -14.11 -15.47
C HIS A 535 -11.30 -13.18 -14.89
N GLY A 536 -10.96 -11.89 -14.74
CA GLY A 536 -11.84 -10.88 -14.17
C GLY A 536 -11.34 -10.33 -12.85
N LYS A 537 -12.08 -9.35 -12.33
CA LYS A 537 -11.79 -8.68 -11.07
C LYS A 537 -13.06 -8.27 -10.32
N ILE A 538 -12.93 -8.13 -9.01
CA ILE A 538 -13.97 -7.56 -8.15
C ILE A 538 -13.42 -6.36 -7.36
N SER A 539 -14.22 -5.32 -7.19
CA SER A 539 -13.91 -4.20 -6.29
C SER A 539 -14.31 -4.55 -4.88
N THR A 540 -13.32 -4.70 -3.99
CA THR A 540 -13.53 -5.33 -2.69
C THR A 540 -13.74 -4.35 -1.53
N VAL A 541 -12.89 -3.33 -1.39
CA VAL A 541 -12.86 -2.39 -0.26
C VAL A 541 -12.31 -1.05 -0.73
N GLU A 542 -12.70 0.04 -0.06
CA GLU A 542 -12.12 1.37 -0.28
C GLU A 542 -10.85 1.59 0.53
N GLY A 543 -10.00 2.51 0.09
CA GLY A 543 -8.73 2.86 0.76
C GLY A 543 -7.51 2.12 0.21
N ILE A 544 -6.42 2.16 0.97
CA ILE A 544 -5.13 1.57 0.61
C ILE A 544 -5.00 0.18 1.24
N CYS A 545 -4.60 -0.79 0.43
CA CYS A 545 -4.52 -2.20 0.80
C CYS A 545 -3.05 -2.68 0.83
N TRP A 546 -2.38 -2.50 1.97
CA TRP A 546 -1.05 -3.10 2.22
C TRP A 546 -1.12 -4.37 3.07
N ASN A 547 -2.33 -4.75 3.50
CA ASN A 547 -2.60 -5.85 4.41
C ASN A 547 -2.69 -7.18 3.66
N THR A 548 -1.96 -8.20 4.10
CA THR A 548 -2.02 -9.53 3.49
C THR A 548 -3.44 -10.13 3.54
N LEU A 549 -3.81 -10.80 2.45
CA LEU A 549 -5.09 -11.50 2.29
C LEU A 549 -5.18 -12.69 3.25
N CYS A 550 -6.41 -13.01 3.68
CA CYS A 550 -6.72 -14.26 4.37
C CYS A 550 -7.69 -15.08 3.52
N LEU A 551 -7.35 -16.33 3.25
CA LEU A 551 -8.16 -17.24 2.45
C LEU A 551 -8.47 -18.50 3.27
N THR A 552 -9.75 -18.77 3.49
CA THR A 552 -10.22 -19.97 4.18
C THR A 552 -11.34 -20.65 3.40
N GLY A 553 -11.06 -21.85 2.88
CA GLY A 553 -11.94 -22.53 1.94
C GLY A 553 -12.08 -21.71 0.66
N ASN A 554 -13.31 -21.32 0.32
CA ASN A 554 -13.60 -20.38 -0.77
C ASN A 554 -13.92 -18.95 -0.29
N ARG A 555 -13.73 -18.65 0.99
CA ARG A 555 -13.98 -17.32 1.54
C ARG A 555 -12.67 -16.54 1.63
N VAL A 556 -12.62 -15.40 0.95
CA VAL A 556 -11.52 -14.45 1.03
C VAL A 556 -11.92 -13.29 1.93
N ILE A 557 -11.05 -12.99 2.90
CA ILE A 557 -11.19 -11.86 3.81
C ILE A 557 -10.11 -10.87 3.44
N VAL A 558 -10.54 -9.64 3.15
CA VAL A 558 -9.68 -8.55 2.72
C VAL A 558 -9.90 -7.34 3.60
N ARG A 559 -8.89 -6.49 3.71
CA ARG A 559 -9.02 -5.20 4.36
C ARG A 559 -8.08 -4.16 3.77
N SER A 560 -8.47 -2.92 3.98
CA SER A 560 -7.66 -1.73 3.77
C SER A 560 -7.36 -1.06 5.11
N ASN A 561 -6.87 0.17 5.05
CA ASN A 561 -6.77 1.06 6.20
C ASN A 561 -8.11 1.66 6.68
N LEU A 562 -9.24 1.38 5.99
CA LEU A 562 -10.57 1.93 6.26
C LEU A 562 -11.65 0.87 6.44
N GLU A 563 -11.64 -0.18 5.62
CA GLU A 563 -12.71 -1.18 5.55
C GLU A 563 -12.16 -2.61 5.62
N ALA A 564 -13.00 -3.53 6.08
CA ALA A 564 -12.81 -4.96 5.93
C ALA A 564 -14.04 -5.56 5.23
N ALA A 565 -13.84 -6.62 4.46
CA ALA A 565 -14.91 -7.34 3.79
C ALA A 565 -14.59 -8.83 3.67
N CYS A 566 -15.65 -9.64 3.57
CA CYS A 566 -15.54 -11.04 3.21
C CYS A 566 -16.35 -11.34 1.95
N TYR A 567 -15.72 -12.04 1.01
CA TYR A 567 -16.33 -12.51 -0.22
C TYR A 567 -16.26 -14.03 -0.28
N GLU A 568 -17.36 -14.65 -0.68
CA GLU A 568 -17.41 -16.04 -1.06
C GLU A 568 -17.12 -16.16 -2.56
N LEU A 569 -15.98 -16.74 -2.89
CA LEU A 569 -15.51 -16.92 -4.26
C LEU A 569 -16.23 -18.13 -4.90
N PRO A 570 -16.67 -18.00 -6.16
CA PRO A 570 -17.29 -19.11 -6.88
C PRO A 570 -16.23 -20.17 -7.16
N THR A 571 -16.61 -21.43 -6.98
CA THR A 571 -15.78 -22.61 -7.28
C THR A 571 -16.34 -23.34 -8.48
N GLU A 572 -15.53 -24.17 -9.13
CA GLU A 572 -15.95 -24.96 -10.30
C GLU A 572 -17.00 -26.04 -9.99
#